data_AF-A0A382X257-F1
#
_entry.id   AF-A0A382X257-F1
#
_cell.length_a   1.000
_cell.length_b   1.000
_cell.length_c   1.000
_cell.angle_alpha   90.00
_cell.angle_beta   90.00
_cell.angle_gamma   90.00
#
_symmetry.space_group_name_H-M   'P 1'
#
loop_
_entity.id
_entity.type
_entity.pdbx_description
1 polymer ?
#
loop_
_entity_poly.entity_id
_entity_poly.type
_entity_poly.pdbx_seq_one_letter_code
_entity_poly.pdbx_strand_id
1 'polypeptide(L)' 'MGKPTGFMEFEREAVPYRDPLERLGDYEEINTRPDEDHLKTQGARCMDCGVPFCQSAN' A
#
# COMPACT_ATOMS: atom_id res chain seq x y z
N MET A 1 6.87 13.86 -2.14
CA MET A 1 5.48 14.11 -1.69
C MET A 1 4.57 13.82 -2.86
N GLY A 2 3.39 13.26 -2.60
CA GLY A 2 2.55 12.59 -3.58
C GLY A 2 2.18 13.45 -4.80
N LYS A 3 1.83 12.80 -5.90
CA LYS A 3 1.21 13.48 -7.04
C LYS A 3 -0.27 13.61 -6.69
N PRO A 4 -0.85 14.81 -6.57
CA PRO A 4 -2.25 14.95 -6.14
C PRO A 4 -3.25 14.19 -7.02
N THR A 5 -2.91 13.99 -8.30
CA THR A 5 -3.69 13.20 -9.27
C THR A 5 -3.28 11.73 -9.35
N GLY A 6 -2.27 11.31 -8.58
CA GLY A 6 -1.69 9.96 -8.63
C GLY A 6 -2.71 8.85 -8.30
N PHE A 7 -3.76 9.16 -7.51
CA PHE A 7 -4.83 8.21 -7.25
C PHE A 7 -5.70 7.88 -8.48
N MET A 8 -5.70 8.74 -9.50
CA MET A 8 -6.39 8.54 -10.78
C MET A 8 -5.51 7.84 -11.82
N GLU A 9 -4.19 7.95 -11.69
CA GLU A 9 -3.24 7.45 -12.69
C GLU A 9 -2.68 6.08 -12.35
N PHE A 10 -2.49 5.82 -11.06
CA PHE A 10 -2.11 4.50 -10.57
C PHE A 10 -3.36 3.80 -10.08
N GLU A 11 -3.39 2.47 -10.12
CA GLU A 11 -4.40 1.68 -9.41
C GLU A 11 -3.93 1.38 -7.99
N ARG A 12 -4.89 1.05 -7.11
CA ARG A 12 -4.54 0.63 -5.75
C ARG A 12 -4.10 -0.81 -5.81
N GLU A 13 -2.91 -1.08 -5.31
CA GLU A 13 -2.34 -2.42 -5.27
C GLU A 13 -1.89 -2.73 -3.85
N ALA A 14 -2.24 -3.93 -3.37
CA ALA A 14 -1.75 -4.42 -2.10
C ALA A 14 -0.40 -5.13 -2.29
N VAL A 15 0.40 -5.16 -1.23
CA VAL A 15 1.59 -6.04 -1.17
C VAL A 15 1.10 -7.48 -1.34
N PRO A 16 1.68 -8.29 -2.24
CA PRO A 16 1.21 -9.63 -2.47
C PRO A 16 1.46 -10.51 -1.24
N TYR A 17 0.59 -11.48 -1.05
CA TYR A 17 0.77 -12.51 -0.02
C TYR A 17 1.83 -13.54 -0.45
N ARG A 18 2.45 -14.19 0.54
CA ARG A 18 3.23 -15.42 0.35
C ARG A 18 2.34 -16.51 -0.24
N ASP A 19 2.97 -17.50 -0.89
CA ASP A 19 2.26 -18.62 -1.50
C ASP A 19 1.38 -19.32 -0.44
N PRO A 20 0.08 -19.59 -0.74
CA PRO A 20 -0.79 -20.32 0.16
C PRO A 20 -0.23 -21.65 0.65
N LEU A 21 0.50 -22.39 -0.18
CA LEU A 21 1.08 -23.69 0.17
C LEU A 21 2.26 -23.56 1.13
N GLU A 22 3.04 -22.49 1.04
CA GLU A 22 4.14 -22.21 1.97
C GLU A 22 3.60 -21.86 3.35
N ARG A 23 2.64 -20.93 3.44
CA ARG A 23 2.09 -20.44 4.71
C ARG A 23 1.14 -21.41 5.44
N LEU A 24 0.92 -22.61 4.90
CA LEU A 24 0.24 -23.70 5.63
C LEU A 24 1.16 -24.35 6.67
N GLY A 25 2.48 -24.24 6.51
CA GLY A 25 3.47 -24.90 7.35
C GLY A 25 4.00 -24.06 8.51
N ASP A 26 3.61 -22.79 8.61
CA ASP A 26 4.16 -21.83 9.56
C ASP A 26 3.11 -20.83 10.08
N TYR A 27 3.52 -19.98 11.02
CA TYR A 27 2.72 -18.86 11.57
C TYR A 27 3.40 -17.51 11.32
N GLU A 28 4.22 -17.42 10.28
CA GLU A 28 4.93 -16.19 9.91
C GLU A 28 3.99 -15.20 9.20
N GLU A 29 4.47 -13.96 9.00
CA GLU A 29 3.73 -12.88 8.34
C GLU A 29 3.23 -13.32 6.96
N ILE A 30 1.99 -12.99 6.59
CA ILE A 30 1.39 -13.45 5.33
C ILE A 30 1.82 -12.63 4.13
N ASN A 31 2.23 -11.38 4.35
CA ASN A 31 2.68 -10.48 3.28
C ASN A 31 4.10 -10.84 2.85
N THR A 32 4.35 -10.71 1.55
CA THR A 32 5.73 -10.69 1.05
C THR A 32 6.44 -9.42 1.50
N ARG A 33 7.77 -9.43 1.40
CA ARG A 33 8.54 -8.19 1.60
C ARG A 33 8.15 -7.18 0.52
N PRO A 34 7.67 -5.98 0.89
CA PRO A 34 7.25 -5.00 -0.09
C PRO A 34 8.43 -4.49 -0.90
N ASP A 35 8.22 -4.36 -2.20
CA ASP A 35 9.15 -3.69 -3.10
C ASP A 35 9.13 -2.16 -2.88
N GLU A 36 10.30 -1.53 -2.90
CA GLU A 36 10.41 -0.10 -2.58
C GLU A 36 9.75 0.79 -3.64
N ASP A 37 9.81 0.41 -4.92
CA ASP A 37 9.22 1.18 -6.01
C ASP A 37 7.69 1.02 -6.05
N HIS A 38 7.18 -0.16 -5.68
CA HIS A 38 5.76 -0.34 -5.39
C HIS A 38 5.30 0.61 -4.27
N LEU A 39 6.03 0.68 -3.14
CA LEU A 39 5.69 1.57 -2.02
C LEU A 39 5.72 3.04 -2.42
N LYS A 40 6.72 3.47 -3.20
CA LYS A 40 6.80 4.84 -3.74
C LYS A 40 5.60 5.16 -4.62
N THR A 41 5.21 4.24 -5.50
CA THR A 41 4.07 4.39 -6.40
C THR A 41 2.75 4.48 -5.63
N GLN A 42 2.53 3.59 -4.66
CA GLN A 42 1.32 3.62 -3.84
C GLN A 42 1.29 4.85 -2.92
N GLY A 43 2.43 5.28 -2.39
CA GLY A 43 2.55 6.54 -1.64
C GLY A 43 2.29 7.78 -2.49
N ALA A 44 2.58 7.73 -3.79
CA ALA A 44 2.30 8.82 -4.73
C ALA A 44 0.80 9.06 -4.96
N ARG A 45 -0.07 8.12 -4.54
CA ARG A 45 -1.54 8.27 -4.58
C ARG A 45 -2.10 9.23 -3.53
N CYS A 46 -1.29 9.68 -2.56
CA CYS A 46 -1.74 10.65 -1.56
C CYS A 46 -2.21 11.95 -2.24
N MET A 47 -3.43 12.38 -1.91
CA MET A 47 -4.10 13.53 -2.52
C MET A 47 -3.67 14.89 -1.94
N ASP A 48 -2.87 14.91 -0.87
CA ASP A 48 -2.46 16.14 -0.18
C ASP A 48 -3.64 17.04 0.25
N CYS A 49 -4.65 16.43 0.91
CA CYS A 49 -5.96 17.04 1.16
C CYS A 49 -6.00 18.30 2.07
N GLY A 50 -4.87 18.76 2.63
CA GLY A 50 -4.80 19.88 3.57
C GLY A 50 -5.39 19.59 4.96
N VAL A 51 -6.69 19.30 5.04
CA VAL A 51 -7.37 18.77 6.23
C VAL A 51 -7.75 17.30 5.96
N PRO A 52 -6.84 16.36 6.21
CA PRO A 52 -7.03 14.99 5.78
C PRO A 52 -7.97 14.19 6.71
N PHE A 53 -9.04 13.64 6.15
CA PHE A 53 -9.91 12.68 6.87
C PHE A 53 -9.16 11.44 7.36
N CYS A 54 -8.07 11.04 6.70
CA CYS A 54 -7.29 9.86 7.08
C CYS A 54 -6.48 10.04 8.38
N GLN A 55 -6.39 11.26 8.95
CA GLN A 55 -5.76 11.54 10.23
C GLN A 55 -6.74 12.12 11.27
N SER A 56 -8.02 12.22 10.93
CA SER A 56 -9.03 12.63 11.90
C SER A 56 -9.24 11.53 12.93
N ALA A 57 -9.37 11.91 14.21
CA ALA A 57 -9.84 11.00 15.24
C ALA A 57 -11.29 10.59 14.90
N ASN A 58 -11.52 9.29 14.71
CA ASN A 58 -12.88 8.74 14.66
C ASN A 58 -13.60 9.02 15.98
#